data_AF-A0A5C4N7T9-F1
#
_entry.id   AF-A0A5C4N7T9-F1
#
_cell.length_a   1.000
_cell.length_b   1.000
_cell.length_c   1.000
_cell.angle_alpha   90.00
_cell.angle_beta   90.00
_cell.angle_gamma   90.00
#
_symmetry.space_group_name_H-M   'P 1'
#
loop_
_entity.id
_entity.type
_entity.pdbx_description
1 polymer ?
#
loop_
_entity_poly.entity_id
_entity_poly.type
_entity_poly.pdbx_seq_one_letter_code
_entity_poly.pdbx_strand_id
1 'polypeptide(L)' 'MPSIFLKDQAINKAPAIVGFEIARFLQSSGKERVSIFDVVDHFKRESWFSSNSFLYGLTFLYSVGLVDFDEPYLIARDAD' A
#
# COMPACT_ATOMS: atom_id res chain seq x y z
N MET A 1 -7.65 32.27 9.56
CA MET A 1 -7.47 31.57 8.27
C MET A 1 -7.04 30.15 8.57
N PRO A 2 -7.72 29.11 8.07
CA PRO A 2 -7.16 27.77 8.17
C PRO A 2 -5.83 27.75 7.40
N SER A 3 -4.77 27.29 8.05
CA SER A 3 -3.47 27.10 7.41
C SER A 3 -3.62 26.05 6.31
N ILE A 4 -3.32 26.42 5.06
CA ILE A 4 -3.36 25.48 3.91
C ILE A 4 -2.38 24.33 4.14
N PHE A 5 -1.31 24.56 4.90
CA PHE A 5 -0.34 23.55 5.28
C PHE A 5 -0.56 23.11 6.73
N LEU A 6 -0.92 21.85 6.92
CA LEU A 6 -0.90 21.19 8.23
C LEU A 6 0.55 20.78 8.55
N LYS A 7 1.09 21.28 9.67
CA LYS A 7 2.49 21.04 10.08
C LYS A 7 2.68 19.70 10.82
N ASP A 8 1.58 19.03 11.13
CA ASP A 8 1.44 17.80 11.91
C ASP A 8 1.11 16.59 11.04
N GLN A 9 1.16 16.72 9.70
CA GLN A 9 1.01 15.57 8.82
C GLN A 9 2.15 14.59 9.02
N ALA A 10 1.81 13.33 9.28
CA ALA A 10 2.74 12.22 9.33
C ALA A 10 3.28 11.94 7.92
N ILE A 11 4.35 12.64 7.52
CA ILE A 11 4.97 12.54 6.17
C ILE A 11 5.37 11.09 5.85
N ASN A 12 5.78 10.31 6.85
CA ASN A 12 6.10 8.89 6.71
C ASN A 12 4.90 8.02 6.27
N LYS A 13 3.68 8.54 6.36
CA LYS A 13 2.44 7.89 5.89
C LYS A 13 1.98 8.41 4.53
N ALA A 14 2.72 9.34 3.92
CA ALA A 14 2.37 9.88 2.62
C ALA A 14 2.35 8.76 1.56
N PRO A 15 1.40 8.76 0.61
CA PRO A 15 1.24 7.69 -0.36
C PRO A 15 2.52 7.41 -1.18
N ALA A 16 3.28 8.46 -1.51
CA ALA A 16 4.55 8.32 -2.22
C ALA A 16 5.64 7.63 -1.39
N ILE A 17 5.69 7.89 -0.07
CA ILE A 17 6.67 7.27 0.83
C ILE A 17 6.30 5.81 1.07
N VAL A 18 5.03 5.53 1.39
CA VAL A 18 4.55 4.17 1.58
C VAL A 18 4.66 3.36 0.28
N GLY A 19 4.30 3.95 -0.86
CA GLY A 19 4.45 3.36 -2.18
C GLY A 19 5.91 3.02 -2.50
N PHE A 20 6.86 3.89 -2.15
CA PHE A 20 8.29 3.59 -2.29
C PHE A 20 8.71 2.34 -1.50
N GLU A 21 8.32 2.23 -0.23
CA GLU A 21 8.66 1.05 0.59
C GLU A 21 8.05 -0.24 0.00
N ILE A 22 6.79 -0.17 -0.44
CA ILE A 22 6.14 -1.31 -1.10
C ILE A 22 6.87 -1.68 -2.40
N ALA A 23 7.15 -0.72 -3.28
CA ALA A 23 7.84 -0.96 -4.54
C ALA A 23 9.25 -1.55 -4.32
N ARG A 24 9.96 -1.08 -3.30
CA ARG A 24 11.26 -1.63 -2.89
C ARG A 24 11.13 -3.08 -2.44
N PHE A 25 10.10 -3.41 -1.65
CA PHE A 25 9.82 -4.80 -1.26
C PHE A 25 9.52 -5.67 -2.48
N LEU A 26 8.63 -5.22 -3.38
CA LEU A 26 8.29 -5.94 -4.62
C LEU A 26 9.54 -6.23 -5.46
N GLN A 27 10.39 -5.22 -5.67
CA GLN A 27 11.65 -5.38 -6.40
C GLN A 27 12.59 -6.39 -5.72
N SER A 28 12.74 -6.31 -4.39
CA SER A 28 13.60 -7.22 -3.63
C SER A 28 13.11 -8.66 -3.62
N SER A 29 11.81 -8.88 -3.82
CA SER A 29 11.23 -10.23 -3.86
C SER A 29 11.66 -11.04 -5.08
N GLY A 30 12.00 -10.37 -6.19
CA GLY A 30 12.30 -11.02 -7.48
C GLY A 30 11.12 -11.77 -8.11
N LYS A 31 9.91 -11.63 -7.55
CA LYS A 31 8.70 -12.31 -8.02
C LYS A 31 7.92 -11.39 -8.96
N GLU A 32 7.37 -11.98 -10.02
CA GLU A 32 6.43 -11.29 -10.92
C GLU A 32 5.09 -10.98 -10.23
N ARG A 33 4.63 -11.88 -9.37
CA ARG A 33 3.39 -11.75 -8.59
C ARG A 33 3.69 -11.84 -7.11
N VAL A 34 3.21 -10.86 -6.35
CA VAL A 34 3.33 -10.83 -4.88
C VAL A 34 1.95 -10.69 -4.30
N SER A 35 1.63 -11.54 -3.33
CA SER A 35 0.34 -11.45 -2.63
C SER A 35 0.27 -10.17 -1.80
N ILE A 36 -0.86 -9.47 -1.84
CA ILE A 36 -1.09 -8.31 -0.96
C ILE A 36 -0.92 -8.68 0.52
N PHE A 37 -1.22 -9.94 0.88
CA PHE A 37 -1.02 -10.46 2.23
C PHE A 37 0.45 -10.63 2.59
N ASP A 38 1.32 -10.97 1.63
CA ASP A 38 2.78 -11.03 1.86
C ASP A 38 3.33 -9.64 2.18
N VAL A 39 2.83 -8.61 1.46
CA VAL A 39 3.21 -7.21 1.69
C VAL A 39 2.74 -6.75 3.08
N VAL A 40 1.50 -7.07 3.45
CA VAL A 40 0.96 -6.76 4.78
C VAL A 40 1.76 -7.45 5.87
N ASP A 41 2.08 -8.74 5.71
CA ASP A 41 2.82 -9.49 6.72
C ASP A 41 4.24 -8.95 6.93
N HIS A 42 4.86 -8.45 5.87
CA HIS A 42 6.16 -7.80 5.94
C HIS A 42 6.10 -6.47 6.72
N PHE A 43 5.09 -5.63 6.46
CA PHE A 43 5.06 -4.26 6.98
C PHE A 43 4.15 -4.03 8.21
N LYS A 44 3.33 -4.99 8.64
CA LYS A 44 2.34 -4.80 9.73
C LYS A 44 2.92 -4.34 11.08
N ARG A 45 4.24 -4.43 11.27
CA ARG A 45 4.94 -3.99 12.49
C ARG A 45 5.61 -2.62 12.35
N GLU A 46 5.60 -2.03 11.15
CA GLU A 46 6.21 -0.73 10.91
C GLU A 46 5.38 0.41 11.49
N SER A 47 6.06 1.45 11.99
CA SER A 47 5.41 2.60 12.63
C SER A 47 4.50 3.41 11.70
N TRP A 48 4.78 3.39 10.39
CA TRP A 48 3.95 4.03 9.38
C TRP A 48 2.72 3.20 8.99
N PHE A 49 2.71 1.90 9.30
CA PHE A 49 1.71 0.98 8.80
C PHE A 49 0.33 1.24 9.43
N SER A 50 -0.65 1.45 8.56
CA SER A 50 -2.08 1.39 8.87
C SER A 50 -2.81 0.99 7.60
N SER A 51 -4.01 0.41 7.72
CA SER A 51 -4.80 -0.01 6.55
C SER A 51 -4.99 1.12 5.54
N ASN A 52 -5.24 2.35 6.00
CA ASN A 52 -5.38 3.52 5.13
C ASN A 52 -4.08 3.90 4.43
N SER A 53 -2.97 3.97 5.17
CA SER A 53 -1.68 4.37 4.59
C SER A 53 -1.21 3.32 3.57
N PHE A 54 -1.40 2.04 3.89
CA PHE A 54 -1.13 0.92 3.01
C PHE A 54 -1.98 0.98 1.73
N LEU A 55 -3.30 1.13 1.87
CA LEU A 55 -4.21 1.25 0.73
C LEU A 55 -3.85 2.45 -0.16
N TYR A 56 -3.55 3.61 0.43
CA TYR A 56 -3.14 4.78 -0.35
C TYR A 56 -1.78 4.62 -1.03
N GLY A 57 -0.82 3.95 -0.40
CA GLY A 57 0.44 3.59 -1.05
C GLY A 57 0.23 2.67 -2.26
N LEU A 58 -0.62 1.66 -2.13
CA LEU A 58 -1.03 0.78 -3.22
C LEU A 58 -1.74 1.55 -4.35
N THR A 59 -2.70 2.41 -4.02
CA THR A 59 -3.40 3.26 -4.99
C THR A 59 -2.45 4.22 -5.70
N PHE A 60 -1.47 4.78 -4.98
CA PHE A 60 -0.45 5.64 -5.58
C PHE A 60 0.38 4.88 -6.61
N LEU A 61 0.86 3.68 -6.28
CA LEU A 61 1.64 2.87 -7.23
C LEU A 61 0.82 2.49 -8.46
N TYR A 62 -0.45 2.14 -8.27
CA TYR A 62 -1.35 1.83 -9.38
C TYR A 62 -1.60 3.06 -10.26
N SER A 63 -1.84 4.23 -9.67
CA SER A 63 -2.15 5.44 -10.43
C SER A 63 -0.99 5.96 -11.29
N VAL A 64 0.25 5.64 -10.91
CA VAL A 64 1.45 5.99 -11.67
C VAL A 64 1.95 4.83 -12.55
N GLY A 65 1.20 3.73 -12.66
CA GLY A 65 1.50 2.61 -13.55
C GLY A 65 2.68 1.74 -13.11
N LEU A 66 2.98 1.68 -11.81
CA LEU A 66 4.07 0.87 -11.27
C LEU A 66 3.63 -0.52 -10.79
N VAL A 67 2.33 -0.71 -10.53
CA VAL A 67 1.75 -2.01 -10.18
C VAL A 67 0.39 -2.17 -10.84
N ASP A 68 0.06 -3.41 -11.17
CA ASP A 68 -1.30 -3.81 -11.57
C ASP A 68 -1.89 -4.75 -10.52
N PHE A 69 -3.20 -4.73 -10.38
CA PHE A 69 -3.92 -5.70 -9.55
C PHE A 69 -4.55 -6.75 -10.46
N ASP A 70 -4.18 -8.01 -10.27
CA ASP A 70 -4.69 -9.12 -11.09
C ASP A 70 -6.11 -9.50 -10.62
N GLU A 71 -6.29 -9.94 -9.35
CA GLU A 71 -7.62 -10.31 -8.84
C GLU A 71 -7.73 -10.12 -7.30
N PRO A 72 -8.69 -9.32 -6.79
CA PRO A 72 -8.90 -9.14 -5.36
C PRO A 72 -10.14 -9.92 -4.87
N TYR A 73 -10.20 -11.24 -5.06
CA TYR A 73 -11.46 -11.94 -4.75
C TYR A 73 -11.65 -12.25 -3.27
N LEU A 74 -12.82 -11.83 -2.78
CA LEU A 74 -13.48 -12.31 -1.58
C LEU A 74 -14.83 -12.87 -2.00
N ILE A 75 -15.15 -14.13 -1.65
CA ILE A 75 -16.43 -14.79 -1.96
C ILE A 75 -17.09 -15.27 -0.66
N ALA A 76 -18.35 -14.89 -0.47
CA ALA A 76 -19.16 -15.16 0.73
C ALA A 76 -20.32 -16.15 0.43
N ARG A 77 -20.97 -16.65 1.51
CA ARG A 77 -21.43 -18.04 1.69
C ARG A 77 -22.60 -18.64 0.89
N ASP A 78 -23.28 -17.92 0.01
CA ASP A 78 -24.19 -18.59 -0.94
C ASP A 78 -23.47 -18.93 -2.26
N ALA A 79 -22.19 -19.26 -2.15
CA ALA A 79 -21.41 -19.80 -3.24
C ALA A 79 -21.73 -21.30 -3.36
N ASP A 80 -22.71 -21.62 -4.21
CA ASP A 80 -23.09 -22.98 -4.63
C ASP A 80 -21.89 -23.81 -5.12
#